data_AF-A0A3N6HX89-F1
#
_entry.id   AF-A0A3N6HX89-F1
#
_cell.length_a   1.000
_cell.length_b   1.000
_cell.length_c   1.000
_cell.angle_alpha   90.00
_cell.angle_beta   90.00
_cell.angle_gamma   90.00
#
_symmetry.space_group_name_H-M   'P 1'
#
loop_
_entity.id
_entity.type
_entity.pdbx_description
1 polymer ?
#
loop_
_entity_poly.entity_id
_entity_poly.type
_entity_poly.pdbx_seq_one_letter_code
_entity_poly.pdbx_strand_id
1 'polypeptide(L)'
;MRGVVGLAPWCPPGDPVTQLAGRDVVLVHSDRDRMTSPRATWSHTARARRAGARTCMVTVRGGDHAMLRRAAAWHRLTTGLVTGLLGSGSLPGPVGAALALPPTAEATEGTLDLDLDLGIDLGVGPFRDRTGAPR
;
A
#
# COMPACT_ATOMS: atom_id res chain seq x y z
N MET A 1 -2.47 2.94 17.83
CA MET A 1 -2.26 2.30 16.51
C MET A 1 -1.21 3.10 15.75
N ARG A 2 -0.16 2.45 15.22
CA ARG A 2 1.03 3.12 14.63
C ARG A 2 0.98 3.27 13.11
N GLY A 3 0.35 2.34 12.40
CA GLY A 3 0.16 2.44 10.95
C GLY A 3 -0.94 1.55 10.39
N VAL A 4 -1.43 1.91 9.19
CA VAL A 4 -2.52 1.27 8.42
C VAL A 4 -1.93 0.65 7.15
N VAL A 5 -2.35 -0.57 6.82
CA VAL A 5 -2.28 -1.09 5.44
C VAL A 5 -3.71 -1.35 4.96
N GLY A 6 -4.16 -0.60 3.96
CA GLY A 6 -5.50 -0.75 3.37
C GLY A 6 -5.42 -1.37 1.99
N LEU A 7 -6.24 -2.39 1.71
CA LEU A 7 -6.23 -3.12 0.44
C LEU A 7 -7.56 -2.89 -0.27
N ALA A 8 -7.50 -2.34 -1.48
CA ALA A 8 -8.66 -1.92 -2.27
C ALA A 8 -9.75 -1.20 -1.43
N PRO A 9 -9.39 -0.18 -0.63
CA PRO A 9 -10.33 0.41 0.31
C PRO A 9 -11.43 1.19 -0.43
N TRP A 10 -12.63 1.19 0.14
CA TRP A 10 -13.67 2.11 -0.28
C TRP A 10 -13.46 3.47 0.40
N CYS A 11 -12.94 4.44 -0.37
CA CYS A 11 -12.64 5.78 0.13
C CYS A 11 -13.49 6.85 -0.57
N PRO A 12 -14.79 7.02 -0.23
CA PRO A 12 -15.64 7.98 -0.91
C PRO A 12 -15.10 9.44 -0.80
N PRO A 13 -15.48 10.33 -1.73
CA PRO A 13 -15.18 11.75 -1.61
C PRO A 13 -15.70 12.32 -0.27
N GLY A 14 -14.90 13.16 0.38
CA GLY A 14 -15.28 13.78 1.66
C GLY A 14 -15.09 12.91 2.90
N ASP A 15 -14.80 11.61 2.75
CA ASP A 15 -14.54 10.71 3.88
C ASP A 15 -13.41 11.26 4.76
N PRO A 16 -13.59 11.32 6.09
CA PRO A 16 -12.70 12.03 7.00
C PRO A 16 -11.32 11.37 7.05
N VAL A 17 -10.29 12.19 7.24
CA VAL A 17 -8.89 11.76 7.26
C VAL A 17 -8.10 12.26 8.46
N THR A 18 -8.67 13.18 9.26
CA THR A 18 -7.98 13.81 10.38
C THR A 18 -7.59 12.82 11.46
N GLN A 19 -8.37 11.74 11.62
CA GLN A 19 -8.04 10.62 12.50
C GLN A 19 -6.76 9.86 12.09
N LEU A 20 -6.25 10.07 10.86
CA LEU A 20 -5.03 9.47 10.36
C LEU A 20 -3.77 10.29 10.67
N ALA A 21 -3.91 11.51 11.21
CA ALA A 21 -2.77 12.36 11.55
C ALA A 21 -1.74 11.62 12.43
N GLY A 22 -0.46 11.79 12.09
CA GLY A 22 0.68 11.18 12.79
C GLY A 22 0.90 9.68 12.52
N ARG A 23 0.05 9.03 11.72
CA ARG A 23 0.14 7.60 11.40
C ARG A 23 0.80 7.36 10.04
N ASP A 24 1.44 6.21 9.90
CA ASP A 24 1.85 5.67 8.60
C ASP A 24 0.65 5.02 7.92
N VAL A 25 0.36 5.37 6.68
CA VAL A 25 -0.80 4.86 5.94
C VAL A 25 -0.36 4.42 4.56
N VAL A 26 -0.35 3.11 4.32
CA VAL A 26 -0.07 2.54 3.01
C VAL A 26 -1.36 1.98 2.43
N LEU A 27 -1.85 2.56 1.33
CA LEU A 27 -3.03 2.06 0.63
C LEU A 27 -2.61 1.38 -0.67
N VAL A 28 -3.11 0.17 -0.92
CA VAL A 28 -2.78 -0.62 -2.09
C VAL A 28 -4.04 -0.81 -2.91
N HIS A 29 -3.99 -0.52 -4.21
CA HIS A 29 -5.16 -0.59 -5.08
C HIS A 29 -4.82 -1.18 -6.45
N SER A 30 -5.70 -2.05 -6.97
CA SER A 30 -5.61 -2.49 -8.37
C SER A 30 -6.05 -1.38 -9.32
N ASP A 31 -5.36 -1.18 -10.43
CA ASP A 31 -5.78 -0.28 -11.52
C ASP A 31 -7.06 -0.74 -12.23
N ARG A 32 -7.43 -2.02 -12.08
CA ARG A 32 -8.62 -2.65 -12.69
C ARG A 32 -9.73 -2.94 -11.68
N ASP A 33 -9.65 -2.38 -10.48
CA ASP A 33 -10.75 -2.47 -9.52
C ASP A 33 -12.01 -1.77 -10.08
N ARG A 34 -13.12 -2.53 -10.14
CA ARG A 34 -14.43 -2.04 -10.58
C ARG A 34 -15.44 -1.88 -9.44
N MET A 35 -15.09 -2.33 -8.24
CA MET A 35 -15.93 -2.25 -7.04
C MET A 35 -15.63 -0.98 -6.25
N THR A 36 -14.35 -0.65 -6.10
CA THR A 36 -13.90 0.60 -5.44
C THR A 36 -12.96 1.38 -6.34
N SER A 37 -13.04 2.70 -6.28
CA SER A 37 -12.32 3.58 -7.21
C SER A 37 -10.85 3.79 -6.81
N PRO A 38 -9.88 3.40 -7.65
CA PRO A 38 -8.45 3.64 -7.37
C PRO A 38 -8.13 5.13 -7.25
N ARG A 39 -8.78 5.96 -8.09
CA ARG A 39 -8.65 7.42 -8.03
C ARG A 39 -9.18 8.02 -6.73
N ALA A 40 -10.20 7.39 -6.13
CA ALA A 40 -10.72 7.81 -4.84
C ALA A 40 -9.72 7.50 -3.72
N THR A 41 -9.05 6.33 -3.78
CA THR A 41 -7.92 5.99 -2.90
C THR A 41 -6.75 6.98 -3.04
N TRP A 42 -6.37 7.36 -4.27
CA TRP A 42 -5.35 8.40 -4.51
C TRP A 42 -5.74 9.72 -3.85
N SER A 43 -6.97 10.15 -4.07
CA SER A 43 -7.50 11.39 -3.51
C SER A 43 -7.53 11.35 -1.97
N HIS A 44 -7.92 10.23 -1.38
CA HIS A 44 -7.94 10.02 0.07
C HIS A 44 -6.53 10.07 0.66
N THR A 45 -5.56 9.41 0.02
CA THR A 45 -4.15 9.40 0.41
C THR A 45 -3.55 10.81 0.41
N ALA A 46 -3.87 11.62 -0.61
CA ALA A 46 -3.43 13.01 -0.71
C ALA A 46 -4.07 13.90 0.37
N ARG A 47 -5.37 13.72 0.65
CA ARG A 47 -6.05 14.44 1.76
C ARG A 47 -5.43 14.05 3.11
N ALA A 48 -5.20 12.77 3.35
CA ALA A 48 -4.59 12.28 4.58
C ALA A 48 -3.18 12.83 4.80
N ARG A 49 -2.37 12.92 3.74
CA ARG A 49 -1.04 13.55 3.80
C ARG A 49 -1.14 15.01 4.25
N ARG A 50 -2.01 15.79 3.62
CA ARG A 50 -2.26 17.19 4.00
C ARG A 50 -2.80 17.34 5.42
N ALA A 51 -3.52 16.34 5.93
CA ALA A 51 -3.98 16.27 7.31
C ALA A 51 -2.93 15.78 8.32
N GLY A 52 -1.68 15.53 7.89
CA GLY A 52 -0.56 15.16 8.76
C GLY A 52 -0.30 13.66 8.88
N ALA A 53 -0.90 12.82 8.04
CA ALA A 53 -0.50 11.42 7.92
C ALA A 53 0.77 11.28 7.07
N ARG A 54 1.59 10.27 7.36
CA ARG A 54 2.68 9.82 6.48
C ARG A 54 2.08 8.79 5.54
N THR A 55 2.05 9.05 4.24
CA THR A 55 1.26 8.20 3.33
C THR A 55 2.08 7.57 2.22
N CYS A 56 1.58 6.47 1.67
CA CYS A 56 2.07 5.86 0.45
C CYS A 56 0.89 5.19 -0.25
N MET A 57 0.81 5.31 -1.56
CA MET A 57 -0.11 4.52 -2.36
C MET A 57 0.68 3.56 -3.24
N VAL A 58 0.24 2.32 -3.35
CA VAL A 58 0.82 1.33 -4.27
C VAL A 58 -0.23 0.85 -5.25
N THR A 59 0.06 0.97 -6.54
CA THR A 59 -0.78 0.47 -7.62
C THR A 59 -0.38 -0.95 -7.97
N VAL A 60 -1.35 -1.87 -8.03
CA VAL A 60 -1.16 -3.25 -8.47
C VAL A 60 -1.75 -3.42 -9.87
N ARG A 61 -0.90 -3.29 -10.90
CA ARG A 61 -1.38 -3.42 -12.29
C ARG A 61 -1.91 -4.82 -12.57
N GLY A 62 -3.04 -4.88 -13.24
CA GLY A 62 -3.64 -6.13 -13.66
C GLY A 62 -4.08 -7.03 -12.52
N GLY A 63 -4.31 -6.49 -11.32
CA GLY A 63 -5.01 -7.18 -10.23
C GLY A 63 -6.53 -7.12 -10.39
N ASP A 64 -7.25 -7.46 -9.34
CA ASP A 64 -8.70 -7.26 -9.19
C ASP A 64 -9.03 -6.78 -7.77
N HIS A 65 -10.29 -6.45 -7.50
CA HIS A 65 -10.75 -6.00 -6.18
C HIS A 65 -10.58 -7.07 -5.11
N ALA A 66 -10.95 -8.31 -5.45
CA ALA A 66 -10.95 -9.45 -4.53
C ALA A 66 -9.53 -9.95 -4.20
N MET A 67 -8.49 -9.36 -4.81
CA MET A 67 -7.09 -9.73 -4.66
C MET A 67 -6.81 -11.20 -5.03
N LEU A 68 -7.66 -11.78 -5.88
CA LEU A 68 -7.51 -13.16 -6.37
C LEU A 68 -6.56 -13.18 -7.57
N ARG A 69 -6.72 -12.23 -8.49
CA ARG A 69 -5.74 -12.01 -9.55
C ARG A 69 -4.48 -11.40 -8.93
N ARG A 70 -3.34 -12.09 -9.15
CA ARG A 70 -2.05 -11.79 -8.53
C ARG A 70 -2.02 -11.97 -7.01
N ALA A 71 -2.81 -12.91 -6.46
CA ALA A 71 -2.88 -13.16 -5.00
C ALA A 71 -1.52 -13.28 -4.30
N ALA A 72 -0.54 -13.95 -4.91
CA ALA A 72 0.81 -14.06 -4.34
C ALA A 72 1.50 -12.70 -4.18
N ALA A 73 1.32 -11.79 -5.15
CA ALA A 73 1.91 -10.46 -5.11
C ALA A 73 1.23 -9.59 -4.04
N TRP A 74 -0.11 -9.65 -3.95
CA TRP A 74 -0.88 -9.01 -2.88
C TRP A 74 -0.41 -9.47 -1.49
N HIS A 75 -0.36 -10.78 -1.26
CA HIS A 75 0.09 -11.31 0.03
C HIS A 75 1.52 -10.89 0.37
N ARG A 76 2.48 -11.04 -0.56
CA ARG A 76 3.88 -10.64 -0.32
C ARG A 76 4.00 -9.16 0.01
N LEU A 77 3.32 -8.30 -0.76
CA LEU A 77 3.29 -6.87 -0.52
C LEU A 77 2.70 -6.54 0.84
N THR A 78 1.51 -7.06 1.16
CA THR A 78 0.88 -6.82 2.46
C THR A 78 1.76 -7.30 3.62
N THR A 79 2.35 -8.49 3.52
CA THR A 79 3.25 -9.01 4.55
C THR A 79 4.48 -8.13 4.72
N GLY A 80 5.15 -7.72 3.64
CA GLY A 80 6.31 -6.83 3.70
C GLY A 80 5.97 -5.47 4.31
N LEU A 81 4.86 -4.87 3.91
CA LEU A 81 4.39 -3.59 4.45
C LEU A 81 4.06 -3.70 5.96
N VAL A 82 3.28 -4.71 6.36
CA VAL A 82 2.89 -4.90 7.75
C VAL A 82 4.11 -5.18 8.64
N THR A 83 4.99 -6.10 8.24
CA THR A 83 6.18 -6.44 9.02
C THR A 83 7.16 -5.28 9.13
N GLY A 84 7.31 -4.48 8.06
CA GLY A 84 8.09 -3.26 8.04
C GLY A 84 7.52 -2.17 8.96
N LEU A 85 6.22 -1.91 8.91
CA LEU A 85 5.55 -0.94 9.78
C LEU A 85 5.58 -1.35 11.27
N LEU A 86 5.62 -2.64 11.56
CA LEU A 86 5.77 -3.18 12.92
C LEU A 86 7.23 -3.13 13.43
N GLY A 87 8.21 -2.83 12.57
CA GLY A 87 9.64 -2.85 12.91
C GLY A 87 10.24 -4.25 13.02
N SER A 88 9.49 -5.28 12.59
CA SER A 88 9.94 -6.69 12.55
C SER A 88 10.63 -7.07 11.23
N GLY A 89 10.65 -6.15 10.28
CA GLY A 89 11.36 -6.23 9.01
C GLY A 89 11.66 -4.81 8.50
N SER A 90 12.16 -4.69 7.27
CA SER A 90 12.36 -3.39 6.62
C SER A 90 11.23 -3.10 5.64
N LEU A 91 10.78 -1.84 5.60
CA LEU A 91 9.96 -1.38 4.48
C LEU A 91 10.78 -1.40 3.18
N PRO A 92 10.15 -1.65 2.02
CA PRO A 92 10.78 -1.36 0.74
C PRO A 92 11.24 0.10 0.72
N GLY A 93 12.48 0.35 0.26
CA GLY A 93 13.07 1.70 0.26
C GLY A 93 12.16 2.78 -0.33
N PRO A 94 11.55 2.57 -1.52
CA PRO A 94 10.61 3.52 -2.11
C PRO A 94 9.38 3.80 -1.24
N VAL A 95 8.85 2.80 -0.51
CA VAL A 95 7.74 3.00 0.42
C VAL A 95 8.19 3.88 1.59
N GLY A 96 9.37 3.63 2.15
CA GLY A 96 9.96 4.47 3.19
C GLY A 96 10.15 5.91 2.73
N ALA A 97 10.64 6.12 1.51
CA ALA A 97 10.79 7.44 0.91
C ALA A 97 9.43 8.16 0.75
N ALA A 98 8.40 7.46 0.25
CA ALA A 98 7.05 8.02 0.10
C ALA A 98 6.43 8.43 1.45
N LEU A 99 6.64 7.64 2.51
CA LEU A 99 6.19 7.96 3.86
C LEU A 99 6.92 9.17 4.46
N ALA A 100 8.16 9.44 4.03
CA ALA A 100 8.95 10.58 4.47
C ALA A 100 8.64 11.90 3.73
N LEU A 101 7.84 11.87 2.66
CA LEU A 101 7.47 13.07 1.91
C LEU A 101 6.72 14.10 2.77
N PRO A 102 6.97 15.41 2.58
CA PRO A 102 6.34 16.46 3.36
C PRO A 102 4.82 16.54 3.09
N PRO A 103 4.03 17.17 3.99
CA PRO A 103 2.58 17.33 3.81
C PRO A 103 2.15 18.03 2.51
N THR A 104 3.06 18.82 1.92
CA THR A 104 2.86 19.60 0.69
C THR A 104 3.21 18.83 -0.58
N ALA A 105 3.77 17.62 -0.48
CA ALA A 105 4.13 16.83 -1.66
C ALA A 105 2.89 16.49 -2.50
N GLU A 106 3.06 16.46 -3.81
CA GLU A 106 2.01 16.09 -4.75
C GLU A 106 1.61 14.63 -4.56
N ALA A 107 0.35 14.32 -4.86
CA ALA A 107 -0.19 12.97 -4.69
C ALA A 107 0.59 11.93 -5.50
N THR A 108 1.08 12.33 -6.68
CA THR A 108 1.85 11.48 -7.59
C THR A 108 3.20 11.09 -7.02
N GLU A 109 3.85 11.93 -6.21
CA GLU A 109 5.16 11.64 -5.63
C GLU A 109 5.10 10.52 -4.58
N GLY A 110 3.97 10.41 -3.88
CA GLY A 110 3.71 9.35 -2.90
C GLY A 110 3.05 8.09 -3.47
N THR A 111 2.91 8.02 -4.81
CA THR A 111 2.24 6.91 -5.51
C THR A 111 3.26 6.08 -6.25
N LEU A 112 3.30 4.79 -5.92
CA LEU A 112 4.23 3.81 -6.46
C LEU A 112 3.47 2.77 -7.28
N ASP A 113 4.19 2.13 -8.18
CA ASP A 113 3.76 0.94 -8.89
C ASP A 113 4.47 -0.30 -8.35
N LEU A 114 3.71 -1.36 -8.10
CA LEU A 114 4.27 -2.60 -7.56
C LEU A 114 5.37 -3.18 -8.47
N ASP A 115 5.17 -3.15 -9.78
CA ASP A 115 6.08 -3.84 -10.71
C ASP A 115 7.25 -2.95 -11.12
N LEU A 116 7.02 -1.63 -11.26
CA LEU A 116 8.08 -0.71 -11.69
C LEU A 116 8.96 -0.22 -10.54
N ASP A 117 8.37 0.08 -9.38
CA ASP A 117 9.08 0.78 -8.32
C ASP A 117 9.52 -0.14 -7.17
N LEU A 118 8.73 -1.18 -6.89
CA LEU A 118 9.00 -2.09 -5.76
C LEU A 118 9.67 -3.40 -6.18
N GLY A 119 9.46 -3.82 -7.42
CA GLY A 119 9.88 -5.14 -7.91
C GLY A 119 9.06 -6.29 -7.30
N ILE A 120 9.00 -7.42 -8.02
CA ILE A 120 8.21 -8.59 -7.59
C ILE A 120 8.90 -9.35 -6.43
N ASP A 121 10.20 -9.09 -6.20
CA ASP A 121 11.01 -9.74 -5.19
C ASP A 121 11.16 -8.87 -3.93
N LEU A 122 10.05 -8.73 -3.18
CA LEU A 122 9.99 -7.95 -1.94
C LEU A 122 10.82 -8.53 -0.78
N GLY A 123 11.82 -9.38 -1.04
CA GLY A 123 12.68 -9.99 -0.02
C GLY A 123 11.98 -10.94 0.95
N VAL A 124 10.68 -11.20 0.75
CA VAL A 124 9.93 -12.22 1.49
C VAL A 124 10.14 -13.52 0.74
N GLY A 125 10.98 -14.40 1.32
CA GLY A 125 11.20 -15.76 0.82
C GLY A 125 9.88 -16.48 0.51
N PRO A 126 9.90 -17.52 -0.34
CA PRO A 126 8.67 -18.18 -0.78
C PRO A 126 7.82 -18.56 0.42
N PHE A 127 6.51 -18.30 0.32
CA PHE A 127 5.52 -18.82 1.25
C PHE A 127 5.66 -20.34 1.25
N ARG A 128 6.32 -20.88 2.28
CA ARG A 128 6.40 -22.32 2.47
C ARG A 128 4.99 -22.78 2.83
N ASP A 129 4.45 -23.68 2.03
CA ASP A 129 3.26 -24.45 2.42
C ASP A 129 3.51 -25.11 3.79
N ARG A 130 2.46 -25.29 4.60
CA ARG A 130 2.51 -26.00 5.89
C ARG A 130 3.03 -27.44 5.76
N THR A 131 3.27 -27.93 4.54
CA THR A 131 3.80 -29.26 4.23
C THR A 131 5.29 -29.30 3.85
N GLY A 132 5.94 -28.15 3.61
CA GLY A 132 7.40 -28.07 3.43
C GLY A 132 7.98 -28.63 2.12
N ALA A 133 7.19 -28.86 1.06
CA ALA A 133 7.71 -29.38 -0.22
C ALA A 133 8.02 -28.25 -1.25
N PRO A 134 9.18 -28.27 -1.92
CA PRO A 134 9.51 -27.32 -2.99
C PRO A 134 8.87 -27.73 -4.34
N ARG A 135 8.50 -26.73 -5.15
CA ARG A 135 8.34 -26.85 -6.60
C ARG A 135 9.51 -26.16 -7.28
#